data_AF-A0A354R8P0-F1
#
_entry.id   AF-A0A354R8P0-F1
#
_cell.length_a   1.000
_cell.length_b   1.000
_cell.length_c   1.000
_cell.angle_alpha   90.00
_cell.angle_beta   90.00
_cell.angle_gamma   90.00
#
_symmetry.space_group_name_H-M   'P 1'
#
loop_
_entity.id
_entity.type
_entity.pdbx_description
1 polymer ?
#
loop_
_entity_poly.entity_id
_entity_poly.type
_entity_poly.pdbx_seq_one_letter_code
_entity_poly.pdbx_strand_id
1 'polypeptide(L)'
;MEPVIDPEEALTVIDKAHDFVNFWKVGKLNRNKEVENSVDWHQFYIDVRAKLKQYNANFYIKKDLRAFARKTKVKPMGTKEVVE
;
A
#
# COMPACT_ATOMS: atom_id res chain seq x y z
N MET A 1 -4.42 11.38 1.63
CA MET A 1 -4.91 10.36 0.69
C MET A 1 -5.27 9.09 1.45
N GLU A 2 -6.54 8.99 1.84
CA GLU A 2 -7.09 7.81 2.48
C GLU A 2 -8.60 7.70 2.25
N PRO A 3 -9.16 6.49 2.10
CA PRO A 3 -8.46 5.23 1.83
C PRO A 3 -7.92 5.17 0.39
N VAL A 4 -6.81 4.46 0.19
CA VAL A 4 -6.32 4.09 -1.14
C VAL A 4 -7.05 2.83 -1.60
N ILE A 5 -7.72 2.93 -2.76
CA ILE A 5 -8.42 1.82 -3.43
C ILE A 5 -7.48 1.20 -4.46
N ASP A 6 -7.00 2.02 -5.39
CA ASP A 6 -6.04 1.65 -6.43
C ASP A 6 -4.65 2.25 -6.11
N PRO A 7 -3.60 1.40 -5.95
CA PRO A 7 -2.22 1.84 -5.77
C PRO A 7 -1.68 2.76 -6.87
N GLU A 8 -1.95 2.46 -8.14
CA GLU A 8 -1.38 3.17 -9.29
C GLU A 8 -1.97 4.58 -9.40
N GLU A 9 -3.29 4.70 -9.20
CA GLU A 9 -3.94 6.01 -9.13
C GLU A 9 -3.40 6.85 -7.97
N ALA A 10 -3.21 6.22 -6.80
CA ALA A 10 -2.66 6.90 -5.63
C ALA A 10 -1.24 7.43 -5.89
N LEU A 11 -0.38 6.65 -6.56
CA LEU A 11 0.96 7.07 -6.95
C LEU A 11 0.90 8.22 -7.97
N THR A 12 -0.02 8.15 -8.93
CA THR A 12 -0.24 9.20 -9.93
C THR A 12 -0.69 10.52 -9.30
N VAL A 13 -1.54 10.47 -8.28
CA VAL A 13 -1.95 11.66 -7.51
C VAL A 13 -0.75 12.32 -6.84
N ILE A 14 0.17 11.52 -6.28
CA ILE A 14 1.40 12.06 -5.68
C ILE A 14 2.25 12.74 -6.75
N ASP A 15 2.44 12.12 -7.91
CA ASP A 15 3.20 12.72 -9.01
C ASP A 15 2.61 14.06 -9.46
N LYS A 16 1.28 14.17 -9.54
CA LYS A 16 0.62 15.39 -10.02
C LYS A 16 0.53 16.50 -8.99
N ALA A 17 0.52 16.17 -7.70
CA ALA A 17 0.21 17.14 -6.64
C ALA A 17 1.37 17.41 -5.68
N HIS A 18 2.52 16.76 -5.81
CA HIS A 18 3.65 16.94 -4.88
C HIS A 18 4.12 18.40 -4.74
N ASP A 19 4.05 19.20 -5.81
CA ASP A 19 4.41 20.62 -5.79
C ASP A 19 3.49 21.49 -4.91
N PHE A 20 2.26 21.03 -4.66
CA PHE A 20 1.23 21.79 -3.95
C PHE A 20 0.90 21.21 -2.57
N VAL A 21 1.38 20.00 -2.25
CA VAL A 21 1.01 19.27 -1.04
C VAL A 21 2.22 19.11 -0.13
N ASN A 22 2.22 19.85 0.97
CA ASN A 22 3.32 19.85 1.93
C ASN A 22 3.36 18.63 2.87
N PHE A 23 2.21 17.99 3.11
CA PHE A 23 2.10 16.86 4.02
C PHE A 23 1.12 15.79 3.53
N TRP A 24 1.60 14.55 3.46
CA TRP A 24 0.84 13.40 2.97
C TRP A 24 0.48 12.44 4.09
N LYS A 25 -0.80 12.11 4.19
CA LYS A 25 -1.27 10.98 5.00
C LYS A 25 -1.75 9.88 4.08
N VAL A 26 -1.22 8.66 4.20
CA VAL A 26 -1.55 7.53 3.32
C VAL A 26 -2.04 6.34 4.11
N GLY A 27 -3.15 5.74 3.70
CA GLY A 27 -3.69 4.50 4.28
C GLY A 27 -4.46 3.66 3.27
N LYS A 28 -4.47 2.34 3.47
CA LYS A 28 -5.18 1.37 2.62
C LYS A 28 -6.70 1.41 2.80
N LEU A 29 -7.43 0.92 1.80
CA LEU A 29 -8.85 0.57 1.94
C LEU A 29 -9.06 -0.49 3.02
N ASN A 30 -10.17 -0.34 3.74
CA ASN A 30 -10.60 -1.26 4.79
C ASN A 30 -12.10 -1.56 4.57
N ARG A 31 -12.54 -2.76 4.96
CA ARG A 31 -13.94 -3.24 4.91
C ARG A 31 -14.43 -3.67 3.53
N ASN A 32 -13.54 -3.84 2.55
CA ASN A 32 -13.85 -4.46 1.27
C ASN A 32 -12.81 -5.54 0.99
N LYS A 33 -13.14 -6.80 1.32
CA LYS A 33 -12.17 -7.91 1.25
C LYS A 33 -11.75 -8.27 -0.15
N GLU A 34 -12.62 -8.06 -1.14
CA GLU A 34 -12.30 -8.32 -2.54
C GLU A 34 -11.16 -7.43 -3.01
N VAL A 35 -11.32 -6.10 -2.86
CA VAL A 35 -10.29 -5.12 -3.22
C VAL A 35 -9.08 -5.21 -2.29
N GLU A 36 -9.28 -5.44 -0.99
CA GLU A 36 -8.17 -5.61 -0.06
C GLU A 36 -7.28 -6.81 -0.42
N ASN A 37 -7.84 -7.90 -0.96
CA ASN A 37 -7.07 -9.08 -1.31
C ASN A 37 -6.48 -9.02 -2.72
N SER A 38 -7.00 -8.15 -3.60
CA SER A 38 -6.47 -7.99 -4.97
C SER A 38 -5.23 -7.09 -5.03
N VAL A 39 -4.96 -6.31 -3.99
CA VAL A 39 -3.84 -5.36 -3.95
C VAL A 39 -2.63 -5.93 -3.21
N ASP A 40 -1.45 -5.85 -3.83
CA ASP A 40 -0.18 -6.06 -3.13
C ASP A 40 0.15 -4.84 -2.25
N TRP A 41 -0.35 -4.88 -1.01
CA TRP A 41 -0.10 -3.81 -0.02
C TRP A 41 1.36 -3.68 0.40
N HIS A 42 2.18 -4.74 0.26
CA HIS A 42 3.61 -4.67 0.56
C HIS A 42 4.33 -3.87 -0.52
N GLN A 43 4.07 -4.19 -1.79
CA GLN A 43 4.62 -3.46 -2.92
C GLN A 43 4.16 -2.00 -2.88
N PHE A 44 2.86 -1.74 -2.69
CA PHE A 44 2.35 -0.37 -2.56
C PHE A 44 3.02 0.42 -1.42
N TYR A 45 3.26 -0.22 -0.26
CA TYR A 45 3.97 0.43 0.85
C TYR A 45 5.40 0.85 0.46
N ILE A 46 6.11 0.02 -0.31
CA ILE A 46 7.47 0.33 -0.79
C ILE A 46 7.39 1.50 -1.77
N ASP A 47 6.52 1.41 -2.77
CA ASP A 47 6.43 2.38 -3.87
C ASP A 47 6.01 3.76 -3.38
N VAL A 48 4.97 3.82 -2.53
CA VAL A 48 4.48 5.10 -2.02
C VAL A 48 5.53 5.80 -1.15
N ARG A 49 6.31 5.03 -0.36
CA ARG A 49 7.38 5.60 0.44
C ARG A 49 8.57 6.05 -0.41
N ALA A 50 8.92 5.29 -1.44
CA ALA A 50 9.98 5.68 -2.36
C ALA A 50 9.61 7.00 -3.06
N LYS A 51 8.38 7.09 -3.59
CA LYS A 51 7.87 8.28 -4.28
C LYS A 51 7.78 9.52 -3.37
N LEU A 52 7.21 9.39 -2.18
CA LEU A 52 7.13 10.51 -1.23
C LEU A 52 8.52 10.99 -0.78
N LYS A 53 9.49 10.07 -0.64
CA LYS A 53 10.88 10.44 -0.35
C LYS A 53 11.58 11.10 -1.53
N GLN A 54 11.33 10.62 -2.75
CA GLN A 54 11.87 11.22 -3.98
C GLN A 54 11.47 12.70 -4.09
N TYR A 55 10.23 13.03 -3.74
CA TYR A 55 9.73 14.41 -3.72
C TYR A 55 10.05 15.17 -2.43
N ASN A 56 10.88 14.63 -1.54
CA ASN A 56 11.22 15.21 -0.24
C ASN A 56 9.99 15.66 0.58
N ALA A 57 8.88 14.94 0.43
CA ALA A 57 7.61 15.30 1.04
C ALA A 57 7.57 14.85 2.51
N ASN A 58 6.89 15.62 3.38
CA ASN A 58 6.57 15.16 4.72
C ASN A 58 5.39 14.18 4.65
N PHE A 59 5.46 13.06 5.37
CA PHE A 59 4.37 12.09 5.31
C PHE A 59 4.17 11.23 6.57
N TYR A 60 2.95 10.73 6.70
CA TYR A 60 2.54 9.72 7.67
C TYR A 60 1.85 8.55 6.97
N ILE A 61 2.43 7.36 7.10
CA ILE A 61 1.79 6.10 6.68
C ILE A 61 0.92 5.58 7.84
N LYS A 62 -0.35 5.28 7.60
CA LYS A 62 -1.26 4.73 8.62
C LYS A 62 -0.84 3.33 9.06
N LYS A 63 -1.20 2.97 10.30
CA LYS A 63 -0.82 1.71 10.95
C LYS A 63 -1.15 0.49 10.08
N ASP A 64 -2.34 0.45 9.51
CA ASP A 64 -2.80 -0.70 8.71
C ASP A 64 -1.96 -0.93 7.46
N LEU A 65 -1.53 0.15 6.78
CA LEU A 65 -0.63 0.05 5.63
C LEU A 65 0.83 -0.18 6.07
N ARG A 66 1.27 0.45 7.16
CA ARG A 66 2.60 0.24 7.75
C ARG A 66 2.82 -1.18 8.26
N ALA A 67 1.75 -1.92 8.58
CA ALA A 67 1.86 -3.33 8.94
C ALA A 67 2.53 -4.17 7.83
N PHE A 68 2.43 -3.73 6.58
CA PHE A 68 3.05 -4.35 5.42
C PHE A 68 4.51 -3.90 5.19
N ALA A 69 5.14 -3.19 6.13
CA ALA A 69 6.51 -2.70 5.96
C ALA A 69 7.58 -3.80 5.82
N ARG A 70 7.29 -4.99 6.33
CA ARG A 70 8.16 -6.17 6.24
C ARG A 70 7.38 -7.26 5.55
N LYS A 71 7.98 -7.90 4.53
CA LYS A 71 7.42 -9.13 3.97
C LYS A 71 7.54 -10.20 5.06
N THR A 72 6.41 -10.58 5.68
CA THR A 72 6.40 -11.75 6.55
C THR A 72 6.80 -12.95 5.71
N LYS A 73 7.73 -13.78 6.21
CA LYS A 73 7.99 -15.09 5.61
C LYS A 73 6.71 -15.91 5.77
N VAL A 74 5.87 -15.93 4.75
CA VAL A 74 4.70 -16.83 4.71
C VAL A 74 5.27 -18.24 4.61
N LYS A 75 5.09 -19.05 5.66
CA LYS A 75 5.26 -20.51 5.57
C LYS A 75 4.20 -20.99 4.58
N PRO A 76 4.52 -21.81 3.57
CA PRO A 76 3.52 -22.26 2.60
C PRO A 76 2.37 -22.93 3.36
N MET A 77 1.16 -22.42 3.16
CA MET A 77 -0.07 -23.10 3.59
C MET A 77 -0.19 -24.35 2.72
N GLY A 78 -0.20 -25.51 3.37
CA GLY A 78 -0.08 -26.80 2.70
C GLY A 78 -1.07 -26.98 1.55
N THR A 79 -0.56 -27.48 0.43
CA THR A 79 -1.34 -28.14 -0.60
C THR A 79 -2.26 -29.15 0.06
N LYS A 80 -3.58 -28.96 -0.07
CA LYS A 80 -4.51 -30.08 0.11
C LYS A 80 -4.29 -31.00 -1.07
N GLU A 81 -3.66 -32.15 -0.84
CA GLU A 81 -3.79 -33.28 -1.75
C GLU A 81 -5.27 -33.65 -1.81
N VAL A 82 -5.83 -33.50 -3.01
CA VAL A 82 -7.09 -34.15 -3.37
C VAL A 82 -6.66 -35.52 -3.84
N VAL A 83 -6.91 -36.55 -3.04
CA VAL A 83 -6.87 -37.94 -3.49
C VAL A 83 -8.32 -38.38 -3.67
N GLU A 84 -8.62 -38.84 -4.89
CA GLU A 84 -9.89 -39.48 -5.28
C GLU A 84 -10.20 -40.73 -4.46
#